data_AF-A0A3B9MYY7-F1
#
_entry.id   AF-A0A3B9MYY7-F1
#
_cell.length_a   1.000
_cell.length_b   1.000
_cell.length_c   1.000
_cell.angle_alpha   90.00
_cell.angle_beta   90.00
_cell.angle_gamma   90.00
#
_symmetry.space_group_name_H-M   'P 1'
#
loop_
_entity.id
_entity.type
_entity.pdbx_description
1 polymer ?
#
loop_
_entity_poly.entity_id
_entity_poly.type
_entity_poly.pdbx_seq_one_letter_code
_entity_poly.pdbx_strand_id
1 'polypeptide(L)'
;MENFHYTLIGYLNSARFLAYELEQPTMAKDLLKYEVIEPEFCTLKKLKFIAKNEGIELEKVWRENYTIRNKRIKIIYNYNISERLKNILNHQKIVSIDELSNYTQKQALNFRNAGKKSIEELEQLMFKHGVQFKNTDQ
;
A
#
# COMPACT_ATOMS: atom_id res chain seq x y z
N MET A 1 -16.02 -22.86 -20.14
CA MET A 1 -15.39 -21.80 -19.33
C MET A 1 -14.15 -21.26 -20.06
N GLU A 2 -14.37 -20.58 -21.19
CA GLU A 2 -13.29 -20.18 -22.12
C GLU A 2 -13.34 -18.68 -22.49
N ASN A 3 -14.08 -17.86 -21.72
CA ASN A 3 -14.43 -16.50 -22.16
C ASN A 3 -13.54 -15.35 -21.66
N PHE A 4 -12.46 -15.62 -20.93
CA PHE A 4 -11.63 -14.56 -20.34
C PHE A 4 -10.18 -14.55 -20.84
N HIS A 5 -9.82 -15.33 -21.86
CA HIS A 5 -8.44 -15.42 -22.35
C HIS A 5 -7.86 -14.05 -22.70
N TYR A 6 -8.55 -13.27 -23.54
CA TYR A 6 -8.12 -11.93 -23.92
C TYR A 6 -8.10 -10.93 -22.75
N THR A 7 -9.04 -11.06 -21.81
CA THR A 7 -9.03 -10.25 -20.58
C THR A 7 -7.78 -10.52 -19.75
N LEU A 8 -7.40 -11.80 -19.59
CA LEU A 8 -6.18 -12.19 -18.88
C LEU A 8 -4.94 -11.68 -19.62
N ILE A 9 -4.90 -11.76 -20.95
CA ILE A 9 -3.83 -11.15 -21.77
C ILE A 9 -3.75 -9.64 -21.52
N GLY A 10 -4.88 -8.94 -21.45
CA GLY A 10 -4.92 -7.50 -21.16
C GLY A 10 -4.29 -7.17 -19.81
N TYR A 11 -4.64 -7.93 -18.76
CA TYR A 11 -4.03 -7.78 -17.44
C TYR A 11 -2.53 -8.10 -17.45
N LEU A 12 -2.12 -9.16 -18.12
CA LEU A 12 -0.71 -9.55 -18.25
C LEU A 12 0.12 -8.48 -18.96
N ASN A 13 -0.39 -7.90 -20.05
CA ASN A 13 0.29 -6.82 -20.76
C ASN A 13 0.36 -5.54 -19.93
N SER A 14 -0.70 -5.22 -19.18
CA SER A 14 -0.70 -4.09 -18.25
C SER A 14 0.33 -4.30 -17.14
N ALA A 15 0.43 -5.50 -16.58
CA ALA A 15 1.44 -5.84 -15.59
C ALA A 15 2.87 -5.76 -16.18
N ARG A 16 3.08 -6.24 -17.41
CA ARG A 16 4.36 -6.10 -18.12
C ARG A 16 4.72 -4.62 -18.28
N PHE A 17 3.80 -3.80 -18.76
CA PHE A 17 3.99 -2.36 -18.92
C PHE A 17 4.37 -1.69 -17.60
N LEU A 18 3.62 -1.95 -16.52
CA LEU A 18 3.93 -1.45 -15.19
C LEU A 18 5.33 -1.87 -14.73
N ALA A 19 5.70 -3.13 -14.93
CA ALA A 19 6.96 -3.66 -14.42
C ALA A 19 8.19 -3.18 -15.20
N TYR A 20 8.07 -3.01 -16.52
CA TYR A 20 9.19 -2.73 -17.41
C TYR A 20 9.25 -1.27 -17.86
N GLU A 21 8.13 -0.68 -18.27
CA GLU A 21 8.10 0.69 -18.80
C GLU A 21 7.98 1.74 -17.69
N LEU A 22 7.18 1.46 -16.66
CA LEU A 22 7.02 2.38 -15.51
C LEU A 22 7.92 2.04 -14.32
N GLU A 23 8.70 0.96 -14.39
CA GLU A 23 9.56 0.47 -13.30
C GLU A 23 8.80 0.28 -11.96
N GLN A 24 7.55 -0.17 -12.03
CA GLN A 24 6.65 -0.43 -10.90
C GLN A 24 6.27 -1.92 -10.78
N PRO A 25 7.24 -2.83 -10.53
CA PRO A 25 6.98 -4.27 -10.46
C PRO A 25 6.05 -4.68 -9.31
N THR A 26 6.02 -3.94 -8.19
CA THR A 26 5.05 -4.19 -7.11
C THR A 26 3.63 -3.92 -7.58
N MET A 27 3.39 -2.79 -8.25
CA MET A 27 2.05 -2.46 -8.74
C MET A 27 1.59 -3.44 -9.81
N ALA A 28 2.51 -3.90 -10.66
CA ALA A 28 2.24 -4.99 -11.61
C ALA A 28 1.82 -6.29 -10.90
N LYS A 29 2.52 -6.67 -9.83
CA LYS A 29 2.19 -7.84 -9.01
C LYS A 29 0.84 -7.70 -8.33
N ASP A 30 0.57 -6.54 -7.73
CA ASP A 30 -0.67 -6.23 -7.04
C ASP A 30 -1.86 -6.25 -8.01
N LEU A 31 -1.70 -5.68 -9.21
CA LEU A 31 -2.71 -5.76 -10.28
C LEU A 31 -3.13 -7.21 -10.55
N LEU A 32 -2.16 -8.10 -10.81
CA LEU A 32 -2.48 -9.50 -11.08
C LEU A 32 -3.03 -10.24 -9.85
N LYS A 33 -2.55 -9.89 -8.66
CA LYS A 33 -3.03 -10.52 -7.43
C LYS A 33 -4.50 -10.16 -7.15
N TYR A 34 -4.80 -8.86 -7.13
CA TYR A 34 -6.10 -8.35 -6.67
C TYR A 34 -7.18 -8.37 -7.74
N GLU A 35 -6.82 -8.21 -9.02
CA GLU A 35 -7.82 -8.18 -10.11
C GLU A 35 -8.05 -9.55 -10.75
N VAL A 36 -7.13 -10.52 -10.58
CA VAL A 36 -7.19 -11.80 -11.29
C VAL A 36 -7.19 -13.01 -10.35
N ILE A 37 -6.27 -13.06 -9.38
CA ILE A 37 -6.08 -14.27 -8.56
C ILE A 37 -7.03 -14.32 -7.36
N GLU A 38 -7.07 -13.26 -6.54
CA GLU A 38 -7.92 -13.19 -5.34
C GLU A 38 -9.43 -13.27 -5.67
N PRO A 39 -9.95 -12.65 -6.76
CA PRO A 39 -11.33 -12.85 -7.17
C PRO A 39 -11.60 -14.19 -7.88
N GLU A 40 -10.60 -15.08 -7.93
CA GLU A 40 -10.69 -16.42 -8.53
C GLU A 40 -10.96 -16.47 -10.05
N PHE A 41 -10.72 -15.37 -10.78
CA PHE A 41 -10.82 -15.36 -12.25
C PHE A 41 -9.83 -16.32 -12.92
N CYS A 42 -8.62 -16.45 -12.34
CA CYS A 42 -7.60 -17.37 -12.83
C CYS A 42 -6.65 -17.79 -11.71
N THR A 43 -6.22 -19.05 -11.72
CA THR A 43 -5.17 -19.51 -10.81
C THR A 43 -3.80 -19.00 -11.25
N LEU A 44 -2.89 -18.77 -10.30
CA LEU A 44 -1.52 -18.36 -10.61
C LEU A 44 -0.82 -19.32 -11.59
N LYS A 45 -1.06 -20.63 -11.45
CA LYS A 45 -0.49 -21.65 -12.34
C LYS A 45 -0.97 -21.46 -13.78
N LYS A 46 -2.28 -21.25 -13.98
CA LYS A 46 -2.87 -21.03 -15.29
C LYS A 46 -2.44 -19.67 -15.87
N LEU A 47 -2.36 -18.64 -15.05
CA LEU A 47 -1.90 -17.31 -15.46
C LEU A 47 -0.45 -17.33 -15.97
N LYS A 48 0.45 -18.03 -15.26
CA LYS A 48 1.84 -18.25 -15.71
C LYS A 48 1.91 -19.03 -17.03
N PHE A 49 1.05 -20.02 -17.20
CA PHE A 49 0.96 -20.78 -18.45
C PHE A 49 0.54 -19.89 -19.63
N ILE A 50 -0.48 -19.05 -19.45
CA ILE A 50 -0.93 -18.10 -20.48
C ILE A 50 0.18 -17.12 -20.83
N ALA A 51 0.81 -16.48 -19.82
CA ALA A 51 1.90 -15.54 -20.04
C ALA A 51 3.04 -16.16 -20.87
N LYS A 52 3.40 -17.42 -20.57
CA LYS A 52 4.43 -18.16 -21.31
C LYS A 52 4.02 -18.40 -22.76
N ASN A 53 2.78 -18.84 -23.01
CA ASN A 53 2.31 -19.12 -24.37
C ASN A 53 2.21 -17.86 -25.24
N GLU A 54 1.89 -16.72 -24.62
CA GLU A 54 1.74 -15.43 -25.28
C GLU A 54 3.06 -14.64 -25.35
N GLY A 55 4.18 -15.20 -24.87
CA GLY A 55 5.48 -14.54 -24.88
C GLY A 55 5.57 -13.29 -24.01
N ILE A 56 4.75 -13.20 -22.94
CA ILE A 56 4.71 -12.05 -22.04
C ILE A 56 5.70 -12.26 -20.89
N GLU A 57 6.81 -11.52 -20.94
CA GLU A 57 7.86 -11.51 -19.91
C GLU A 57 7.40 -10.82 -18.63
N LEU A 58 7.50 -11.51 -17.49
CA LEU A 58 7.01 -11.06 -16.18
C LEU A 58 7.98 -11.39 -15.04
N GLU A 59 9.26 -11.60 -15.33
CA GLU A 59 10.30 -11.95 -14.35
C GLU A 59 10.37 -10.91 -13.23
N LYS A 60 10.27 -9.62 -13.58
CA LYS A 60 10.22 -8.52 -12.59
C LYS A 60 8.99 -8.59 -11.68
N VAL A 61 7.87 -9.15 -12.16
CA VAL A 61 6.62 -9.29 -11.39
C VAL A 61 6.68 -10.48 -10.43
N TRP A 62 7.38 -11.56 -10.80
CA TRP A 62 7.44 -12.79 -10.00
C TRP A 62 8.48 -12.78 -8.89
N ARG A 63 9.38 -11.79 -8.83
CA ARG A 63 10.40 -11.70 -7.79
C ARG A 63 9.77 -11.54 -6.40
N GLU A 64 10.24 -12.34 -5.44
CA GLU A 64 9.69 -12.40 -4.07
C GLU A 64 10.04 -11.16 -3.22
N ASN A 65 11.05 -10.37 -3.60
CA ASN A 65 11.60 -9.31 -2.76
C ASN A 65 11.41 -7.91 -3.32
N TYR A 66 10.17 -7.52 -3.63
CA TYR A 66 9.83 -6.10 -3.74
C TYR A 66 8.99 -5.72 -2.54
N THR A 67 9.64 -5.02 -1.61
CA THR A 67 9.00 -4.36 -0.46
C THR A 67 7.78 -3.63 -0.99
N ILE A 68 6.62 -4.05 -0.50
CA ILE A 68 5.29 -3.55 -0.83
C ILE A 68 5.36 -2.03 -1.03
N ARG A 69 5.40 -1.60 -2.29
CA ARG A 69 5.12 -0.22 -2.70
C ARG A 69 3.61 -0.05 -2.82
N ASN A 70 2.84 -0.62 -1.88
CA ASN A 70 1.47 -0.19 -1.66
C ASN A 70 1.56 1.25 -1.16
N LYS A 71 1.39 2.18 -2.08
CA LYS A 71 1.09 3.57 -1.75
C LYS A 71 -0.24 3.69 -0.97
N ARG A 72 -0.99 2.59 -0.79
CA ARG A 72 -2.27 2.54 -0.07
C ARG A 72 -2.21 2.27 1.43
N ILE A 73 -1.13 1.69 1.97
CA ILE A 73 -0.94 1.59 3.43
C ILE A 73 0.57 1.63 3.72
N LYS A 74 1.16 2.82 3.74
CA LYS A 74 2.50 2.95 4.32
C LYS A 74 2.32 2.88 5.83
N ILE A 75 2.66 1.73 6.39
CA ILE A 75 2.62 1.50 7.83
C ILE A 75 3.38 2.63 8.51
N ILE A 76 2.72 3.33 9.42
CA ILE A 76 3.26 4.55 10.05
C ILE A 76 4.60 4.29 10.78
N TYR A 77 4.85 3.04 11.19
CA TYR A 77 6.10 2.60 11.81
C TYR A 77 7.31 2.57 10.85
N ASN A 78 7.08 2.56 9.54
CA ASN A 78 8.16 2.55 8.53
C ASN A 78 8.72 3.95 8.25
N TYR A 79 8.17 4.99 8.88
CA TYR A 79 8.73 6.34 8.82
C TYR A 79 9.84 6.50 9.86
N ASN A 80 10.73 7.47 9.61
CA ASN A 80 11.75 7.87 10.57
C ASN A 80 11.11 8.69 11.69
N ILE A 81 10.48 7.99 12.64
CA ILE A 81 9.84 8.55 13.83
C ILE A 81 10.50 8.02 15.09
N SER A 82 10.42 8.79 16.16
CA SER A 82 10.93 8.43 17.47
C SER A 82 10.26 7.17 18.02
N GLU A 83 11.01 6.37 18.80
CA GLU A 83 10.46 5.20 19.50
C GLU A 83 9.27 5.56 20.41
N ARG A 84 9.27 6.79 20.96
CA ARG A 84 8.14 7.30 21.73
C ARG A 84 6.89 7.44 20.87
N LEU A 85 7.02 8.02 19.68
CA LEU A 85 5.90 8.17 18.76
C LEU A 85 5.39 6.81 18.26
N LYS A 86 6.29 5.87 17.96
CA LYS A 86 5.92 4.47 17.65
C LYS A 86 5.11 3.84 18.78
N ASN A 87 5.54 3.98 20.03
CA ASN A 87 4.83 3.42 21.18
C ASN A 87 3.44 4.03 21.37
N ILE A 88 3.28 5.33 21.15
CA ILE A 88 1.98 6.01 21.19
C ILE A 88 1.05 5.40 20.12
N LEU A 89 1.52 5.33 18.88
CA LEU A 89 0.74 4.80 17.75
C LEU A 89 0.38 3.32 17.95
N ASN A 90 1.32 2.51 18.44
CA ASN A 90 1.10 1.09 18.76
C ASN A 90 0.01 0.92 19.83
N HIS A 91 0.05 1.74 20.88
CA HIS A 91 -0.97 1.71 21.94
C HIS A 91 -2.35 2.11 21.43
N GLN A 92 -2.42 3.06 20.49
CA GLN A 92 -3.67 3.48 19.87
C GLN A 92 -4.11 2.55 18.71
N LYS A 93 -3.31 1.53 18.38
CA LYS A 93 -3.51 0.63 17.24
C LYS A 93 -3.62 1.36 15.89
N ILE A 94 -2.95 2.50 15.77
CA ILE A 94 -2.92 3.30 14.54
C ILE A 94 -1.82 2.75 13.65
N VAL A 95 -2.18 2.26 12.47
CA VAL A 95 -1.24 1.61 11.55
C VAL A 95 -0.99 2.44 10.30
N SER A 96 -1.89 3.37 9.95
CA SER A 96 -1.75 4.27 8.80
C SER A 96 -1.69 5.73 9.21
N ILE A 97 -0.98 6.56 8.43
CA ILE A 97 -1.06 8.03 8.58
C ILE A 97 -2.48 8.53 8.27
N ASP A 98 -3.18 7.91 7.33
CA ASP A 98 -4.53 8.34 6.96
C ASP A 98 -5.53 8.17 8.11
N GLU A 99 -5.32 7.18 8.99
CA GLU A 99 -6.16 7.00 10.18
C GLU A 99 -6.08 8.20 11.12
N LEU A 100 -4.96 8.93 11.11
CA LEU A 100 -4.78 10.13 11.92
C LEU A 100 -5.73 11.26 11.53
N SER A 101 -6.22 11.31 10.28
CA SER A 101 -7.19 12.32 9.86
C SER A 101 -8.56 12.15 10.52
N ASN A 102 -8.82 11.00 11.16
CA ASN A 102 -10.05 10.77 11.93
C ASN A 102 -9.99 11.38 13.34
N TYR A 103 -8.80 11.75 13.80
CA TYR A 103 -8.59 12.31 15.13
C TYR A 103 -8.46 13.82 15.07
N THR A 104 -8.91 14.47 16.14
CA THR A 104 -8.63 15.89 16.38
C THR A 104 -7.29 16.03 17.10
N GLN A 105 -6.68 17.20 16.98
CA GLN A 105 -5.43 17.51 17.69
C GLN A 105 -5.58 17.35 19.22
N LYS A 106 -6.75 17.72 19.77
CA LYS A 106 -7.06 17.54 21.20
C LYS A 106 -7.12 16.06 21.61
N GLN A 107 -7.72 15.21 20.77
CA GLN A 107 -7.74 13.76 21.02
C GLN A 107 -6.33 13.17 20.94
N ALA A 108 -5.52 13.60 19.98
CA ALA A 108 -4.15 13.15 19.83
C ALA A 108 -3.28 13.51 21.06
N LEU A 109 -3.45 14.72 21.61
CA LEU A 109 -2.79 15.14 22.86
C LEU A 109 -3.16 14.28 24.08
N ASN A 110 -4.36 13.69 24.07
CA ASN A 110 -4.83 12.80 25.14
C ASN A 110 -4.41 11.35 24.96
N PHE A 111 -3.67 11.01 23.91
CA PHE A 111 -3.15 9.66 23.75
C PHE A 111 -2.21 9.31 24.90
N ARG A 112 -2.28 8.07 25.36
CA ARG A 112 -1.43 7.58 26.45
C ARG A 112 0.04 7.79 26.08
N ASN A 113 0.78 8.50 26.94
CA ASN A 113 2.18 8.88 26.77
C ASN A 113 2.46 9.91 25.66
N ALA A 114 1.43 10.51 25.04
CA ALA A 114 1.63 11.67 24.19
C ALA A 114 2.02 12.90 25.02
N GLY A 115 3.03 13.61 24.54
CA GLY A 115 3.42 14.92 25.05
C GLY A 115 3.58 15.89 23.87
N LYS A 116 3.70 17.19 24.16
CA LYS A 116 3.78 18.25 23.14
C LYS A 116 4.76 17.92 22.00
N LYS A 117 5.97 17.51 22.34
CA LYS A 117 7.02 17.15 21.37
C LYS A 117 6.66 15.97 20.47
N SER A 118 5.95 14.97 20.98
CA SER A 118 5.49 13.82 20.18
C SER A 118 4.36 14.21 19.24
N ILE A 119 3.51 15.17 19.63
CA ILE A 119 2.45 15.70 18.78
C ILE A 119 3.02 16.60 17.69
N GLU A 120 3.97 17.47 18.01
CA GLU A 120 4.68 18.26 16.99
C GLU A 120 5.37 17.36 15.95
N GLU A 121 6.03 16.28 16.39
CA GLU A 121 6.62 15.29 15.49
C GLU A 121 5.56 14.60 14.60
N LEU A 122 4.41 14.25 15.19
CA LEU A 122 3.29 13.65 14.48
C LEU A 122 2.68 14.60 13.44
N GLU A 123 2.50 15.88 13.78
CA GLU A 123 1.99 16.92 12.88
C GLU A 123 2.95 17.17 11.72
N GLN A 124 4.25 17.23 11.98
CA GLN A 124 5.26 17.34 10.92
C GLN A 124 5.24 16.12 9.99
N LEU A 125 5.05 14.92 10.54
CA LEU A 125 4.89 13.70 9.76
C LEU A 125 3.64 13.78 8.88
N MET A 126 2.49 14.13 9.46
CA MET A 126 1.23 14.28 8.74
C MET A 126 1.34 15.32 7.62
N PHE A 127 1.93 16.48 7.90
CA PHE A 127 2.13 17.56 6.94
C PHE A 127 3.00 17.13 5.76
N LYS A 128 4.12 16.43 6.01
CA LYS A 128 4.98 15.88 4.94
C LYS A 128 4.24 14.90 4.02
N HIS A 129 3.18 14.28 4.52
CA HIS A 129 2.36 13.32 3.79
C HIS A 129 1.04 13.89 3.27
N GLY A 130 0.81 15.20 3.42
CA GLY A 130 -0.41 15.86 2.94
C GLY A 130 -1.67 15.52 3.73
N VAL A 131 -1.50 15.03 4.97
CA VAL A 131 -2.60 14.70 5.89
C VAL A 131 -2.65 15.73 7.00
N GLN A 132 -3.86 16.04 7.49
CA GLN A 132 -4.08 16.94 8.61
C GLN A 132 -5.08 16.30 9.58
N PHE A 133 -5.05 16.73 10.84
CA PHE A 133 -6.07 16.34 11.81
C PHE A 133 -7.44 16.81 11.37
N LYS A 134 -8.48 16.17 11.89
CA LYS A 134 -9.85 16.62 11.72
C LYS A 134 -10.00 18.02 12.32
N ASN A 135 -10.39 18.99 11.50
CA ASN A 135 -10.80 20.30 11.98
C ASN A 135 -12.07 20.13 12.81
N THR A 136 -11.98 20.43 14.11
CA THR A 136 -13.15 20.71 14.94
C THR A 136 -13.41 22.21 14.90
N ASP A 137 -14.08 22.66 13.85
CA ASP A 137 -14.96 23.82 13.96
C ASP A 137 -16.38 23.28 14.18
N GLN A 138 -16.64 22.84 15.42
CA GLN A 138 -17.94 22.75 16.11
C GLN A 138 -17.74 22.14 17.51
#